data_AF-A0A0G1TLD5-F1
#
_entry.id   AF-A0A0G1TLD5-F1
#
_cell.length_a   1.000
_cell.length_b   1.000
_cell.length_c   1.000
_cell.angle_alpha   90.00
_cell.angle_beta   90.00
_cell.angle_gamma   90.00
#
_symmetry.space_group_name_H-M   'P 1'
#
loop_
_entity.id
_entity.type
_entity.pdbx_description
1 polymer ?
#
loop_
_entity_poly.entity_id
_entity_poly.type
_entity_poly.pdbx_seq_one_letter_code
_entity_poly.pdbx_strand_id
1 'polypeptide(L)'
;MKKSLFIVLFFLSAAIIAGFFAISQRRTHPADAGFANHEKGGGSEMPERDDVARKDWGYDFSLKKIFLEGEEQEYGIEKGNVFKDGQILEAGSPERERVLRLFSFYKWLAEDPLLFYPEMEAGPLEDTLRGLEEEHGKLMLSIKEDDSIYPFDFLRSFMDSSKAFAVFSEKISFENAEEMLGAMKKTRDDYENDVKSLKAAFERQKGTEVSGKKIAYSGGKSYSDLETMISDVNTMLRNADILKEELEKREKCLKMSASFCEGPWEAAKEPADTFHIRQVGEIKAGDIIRGDGRELKEGRGPYLVSSRCWGGEEEWLEIRKKCGYSNGLCEETDDLALKSFFSRPGTRDPLEKRMAESGVELIPQVGTVPYGCNDLEYKQAVWTMDGFIGRYGNEKIFKKILEEGSWSGMDEISILAEKGSEFEEPFLKAERYSEKDLAILGAWYGYFYGKAASADVMSGEEAAEFLERAVFIKSKMASLHKSFRRTYALLKKFNSSPIPLHEDFQPLYAYASRSNYSLFFLNFSPVVWRSFEKPAYIIKGNMRRENSTDSVDYILDSDEAIGLYGKEKITEWIGIYEEAKKAEK
;
A
#
# COMPACT_ATOMS: atom_id res chain seq x y z
N MET A 1 64.42 -12.19 40.24
CA MET A 1 64.08 -12.98 41.46
C MET A 1 63.10 -12.18 42.32
N LYS A 2 61.97 -12.79 42.70
CA LYS A 2 61.04 -12.46 43.82
C LYS A 2 60.40 -11.04 43.83
N LYS A 3 59.10 -10.87 43.60
CA LYS A 3 57.87 -11.23 44.39
C LYS A 3 57.41 -10.16 45.41
N SER A 4 56.08 -9.95 45.39
CA SER A 4 55.16 -9.51 46.48
C SER A 4 54.90 -8.00 46.59
N LEU A 5 53.68 -7.45 46.41
CA LEU A 5 52.32 -7.73 46.94
C LEU A 5 52.17 -7.32 48.42
N PHE A 6 51.32 -6.33 48.72
CA PHE A 6 50.37 -6.38 49.86
C PHE A 6 49.23 -5.33 49.74
N ILE A 7 48.06 -5.80 50.18
CA ILE A 7 46.68 -5.28 50.15
C ILE A 7 46.37 -4.55 51.47
N VAL A 8 45.45 -3.57 51.51
CA VAL A 8 44.36 -3.46 52.53
C VAL A 8 43.18 -2.62 52.00
N LEU A 9 41.99 -3.22 52.07
CA LEU A 9 40.62 -2.69 51.94
C LEU A 9 40.00 -2.67 53.36
N PHE A 10 39.17 -1.68 53.75
CA PHE A 10 37.80 -1.89 54.30
C PHE A 10 37.11 -0.73 55.08
N PHE A 11 35.78 -0.65 54.82
CA PHE A 11 34.58 -0.18 55.57
C PHE A 11 34.38 1.34 55.88
N LEU A 12 33.32 2.03 55.41
CA LEU A 12 31.87 2.07 55.85
C LEU A 12 31.73 2.55 57.31
N SER A 13 30.88 3.52 57.73
CA SER A 13 29.49 3.81 57.34
C SER A 13 28.99 5.12 58.02
N ALA A 14 27.93 5.73 57.43
CA ALA A 14 26.82 6.48 58.07
C ALA A 14 27.09 7.87 58.72
N ALA A 15 26.18 8.86 58.75
CA ALA A 15 24.91 9.19 58.08
C ALA A 15 24.44 10.54 58.66
N ILE A 16 24.02 11.51 57.83
CA ILE A 16 23.07 12.62 58.12
C ILE A 16 22.46 12.98 56.76
N ILE A 17 21.27 12.54 56.34
CA ILE A 17 19.88 12.88 56.76
C ILE A 17 19.49 14.34 56.46
N ALA A 18 18.72 14.54 55.38
CA ALA A 18 17.34 15.08 55.35
C ALA A 18 17.05 15.82 54.04
N GLY A 19 15.96 15.43 53.35
CA GLY A 19 15.31 16.28 52.36
C GLY A 19 14.86 15.58 51.08
N PHE A 20 13.65 15.02 51.12
CA PHE A 20 12.78 14.63 49.99
C PHE A 20 12.96 13.23 49.34
N PHE A 21 12.45 12.25 50.09
CA PHE A 21 11.48 11.22 49.64
C PHE A 21 10.44 11.80 48.65
N ALA A 22 9.78 11.07 47.75
CA ALA A 22 9.47 9.64 47.61
C ALA A 22 8.93 9.41 46.16
N ILE A 23 9.29 8.35 45.40
CA ILE A 23 8.88 6.91 45.49
C ILE A 23 7.47 6.70 44.86
N SER A 24 7.14 5.71 44.02
CA SER A 24 7.54 4.30 43.86
C SER A 24 7.14 3.85 42.43
N GLN A 25 7.81 3.02 41.62
CA GLN A 25 8.32 1.65 41.75
C GLN A 25 7.34 0.50 42.12
N ARG A 26 7.39 -0.53 41.26
CA ARG A 26 7.09 -1.98 41.43
C ARG A 26 5.60 -2.37 41.35
N ARG A 27 5.21 -3.51 40.76
CA ARG A 27 5.80 -4.86 40.87
C ARG A 27 5.27 -5.83 39.79
N THR A 28 6.03 -6.90 39.59
CA THR A 28 5.88 -8.09 38.74
C THR A 28 4.89 -9.16 39.27
N HIS A 29 4.19 -9.86 38.33
CA HIS A 29 3.65 -11.26 38.30
C HIS A 29 2.66 -11.76 39.39
N PRO A 30 1.94 -12.91 39.22
CA PRO A 30 1.26 -13.57 38.08
C PRO A 30 -0.15 -14.15 38.45
N ALA A 31 -0.74 -14.97 37.56
CA ALA A 31 -1.71 -16.09 37.77
C ALA A 31 -3.25 -15.86 37.66
N ASP A 32 -3.83 -16.64 36.74
CA ASP A 32 -5.02 -17.52 36.80
C ASP A 32 -6.31 -17.18 37.56
N ALA A 33 -7.38 -17.61 36.88
CA ALA A 33 -8.68 -18.13 37.36
C ALA A 33 -9.78 -17.13 37.75
N GLY A 34 -10.95 -17.31 37.15
CA GLY A 34 -12.21 -16.76 37.70
C GLY A 34 -13.37 -16.66 36.72
N PHE A 35 -13.92 -17.79 36.29
CA PHE A 35 -15.32 -17.87 35.84
C PHE A 35 -16.24 -17.41 36.98
N ALA A 36 -17.13 -16.44 36.73
CA ALA A 36 -18.43 -16.34 37.40
C ALA A 36 -19.39 -15.38 36.68
N ASN A 37 -20.46 -16.00 36.17
CA ASN A 37 -21.83 -15.52 35.97
C ASN A 37 -22.19 -14.09 36.40
N HIS A 38 -22.86 -13.38 35.49
CA HIS A 38 -24.06 -12.62 35.85
C HIS A 38 -25.16 -12.85 34.81
N GLU A 39 -26.23 -13.49 35.27
CA GLU A 39 -27.51 -13.58 34.57
C GLU A 39 -28.26 -12.23 34.61
N LYS A 40 -28.92 -11.95 33.47
CA LYS A 40 -30.27 -11.39 33.29
C LYS A 40 -30.65 -10.08 33.99
N GLY A 41 -30.85 -9.07 33.13
CA GLY A 41 -31.82 -7.99 33.32
C GLY A 41 -32.25 -7.47 31.96
N GLY A 42 -33.49 -7.74 31.56
CA GLY A 42 -34.06 -7.35 30.28
C GLY A 42 -34.36 -5.85 30.17
N GLY A 43 -34.43 -5.39 28.93
CA GLY A 43 -34.81 -4.03 28.54
C GLY A 43 -34.60 -3.84 27.05
N SER A 44 -35.47 -4.44 26.24
CA SER A 44 -35.61 -4.09 24.83
C SER A 44 -36.38 -2.77 24.74
N GLU A 45 -35.68 -1.65 24.84
CA GLU A 45 -36.21 -0.37 24.42
C GLU A 45 -35.77 -0.15 22.97
N MET A 46 -36.73 -0.27 22.05
CA MET A 46 -36.62 0.34 20.72
C MET A 46 -36.31 1.83 20.95
N PRO A 47 -35.30 2.41 20.29
CA PRO A 47 -35.15 3.85 20.32
C PRO A 47 -36.43 4.45 19.75
N GLU A 48 -37.05 5.34 20.53
CA GLU A 48 -38.23 6.10 20.16
C GLU A 48 -38.01 6.70 18.77
N ARG A 49 -38.94 6.38 17.86
CA ARG A 49 -39.22 7.18 16.68
C ARG A 49 -39.71 8.52 17.19
N ASP A 50 -38.85 9.53 17.22
CA ASP A 50 -39.16 10.93 16.91
C ASP A 50 -37.86 11.74 17.08
N ASP A 51 -37.67 12.72 16.19
CA ASP A 51 -36.48 13.58 16.02
C ASP A 51 -35.34 13.12 15.07
N VAL A 52 -35.71 12.46 13.96
CA VAL A 52 -34.88 12.46 12.71
C VAL A 52 -35.05 13.79 11.94
N ALA A 53 -35.35 14.88 12.65
CA ALA A 53 -35.49 16.21 12.09
C ALA A 53 -34.11 16.86 11.93
N ARG A 54 -33.67 16.97 10.67
CA ARG A 54 -32.60 17.85 10.18
C ARG A 54 -31.17 17.50 10.65
N LYS A 55 -30.64 16.38 10.16
CA LYS A 55 -29.32 16.52 9.52
C LYS A 55 -29.61 17.11 8.14
N ASP A 56 -29.17 18.34 7.90
CA ASP A 56 -29.14 18.91 6.55
C ASP A 56 -28.27 17.99 5.70
N TRP A 57 -28.91 17.14 4.90
CA TRP A 57 -28.27 16.31 3.90
C TRP A 57 -27.95 17.18 2.69
N GLY A 58 -27.20 18.28 2.89
CA GLY A 58 -26.97 19.37 1.95
C GLY A 58 -26.22 19.00 0.67
N TYR A 59 -26.23 17.75 0.26
CA TYR A 59 -25.56 17.27 -0.94
C TYR A 59 -26.49 17.37 -2.14
N ASP A 60 -26.07 18.15 -3.13
CA ASP A 60 -26.67 18.16 -4.46
C ASP A 60 -25.92 17.17 -5.36
N PHE A 61 -26.67 16.22 -5.94
CA PHE A 61 -26.19 15.39 -7.03
C PHE A 61 -27.27 15.38 -8.11
N SER A 62 -27.45 16.52 -8.76
CA SER A 62 -27.96 16.49 -10.13
C SER A 62 -27.05 15.55 -10.94
N LEU A 63 -27.63 14.50 -11.53
CA LEU A 63 -27.02 13.56 -12.51
C LEU A 63 -26.56 12.18 -12.00
N LYS A 64 -27.34 11.47 -11.17
CA LYS A 64 -27.35 9.99 -11.26
C LYS A 64 -28.76 9.44 -11.31
N LYS A 65 -29.00 8.62 -12.33
CA LYS A 65 -30.28 7.94 -12.56
C LYS A 65 -30.47 6.87 -11.48
N ILE A 66 -31.34 7.12 -10.52
CA ILE A 66 -31.70 6.13 -9.49
C ILE A 66 -32.96 5.40 -9.95
N PHE A 67 -32.96 4.08 -9.82
CA PHE A 67 -34.07 3.22 -10.21
C PHE A 67 -34.53 2.37 -9.02
N LEU A 68 -35.84 2.38 -8.76
CA LEU A 68 -36.45 1.45 -7.82
C LEU A 68 -36.85 0.14 -8.55
N GLU A 69 -36.94 -0.94 -7.78
CA GLU A 69 -37.19 -2.29 -8.31
C GLU A 69 -38.51 -2.37 -9.09
N GLY A 70 -38.45 -2.88 -10.32
CA GLY A 70 -39.61 -3.02 -11.21
C GLY A 70 -40.13 -1.72 -11.81
N GLU A 71 -39.42 -0.60 -11.61
CA GLU A 71 -39.81 0.70 -12.15
C GLU A 71 -38.87 1.15 -13.28
N GLU A 72 -39.46 1.67 -14.36
CA GLU A 72 -38.71 2.36 -15.43
C GLU A 72 -38.46 3.84 -15.10
N GLN A 73 -39.02 4.32 -13.98
CA GLN A 73 -39.01 5.71 -13.56
C GLN A 73 -37.65 6.11 -12.98
N GLU A 74 -37.20 7.31 -13.35
CA GLU A 74 -35.94 7.89 -12.90
C GLU A 74 -36.19 8.80 -11.68
N TYR A 75 -35.43 8.56 -10.62
CA TYR A 75 -35.43 9.41 -9.43
C TYR A 75 -34.21 10.32 -9.44
N GLY A 76 -34.43 11.59 -9.12
CA GLY A 76 -33.38 12.60 -8.91
C GLY A 76 -33.26 12.97 -7.43
N ILE A 77 -32.08 13.42 -7.02
CA ILE A 77 -31.87 14.02 -5.71
C ILE A 77 -31.25 15.41 -5.91
N GLU A 78 -31.95 16.44 -5.46
CA GLU A 78 -31.49 17.83 -5.50
C GLU A 78 -31.73 18.46 -4.11
N LYS A 79 -30.72 19.09 -3.51
CA LYS A 79 -30.80 19.70 -2.17
C LYS A 79 -31.45 18.81 -1.09
N GLY A 80 -31.16 17.51 -1.08
CA GLY A 80 -31.77 16.53 -0.15
C GLY A 80 -33.27 16.25 -0.36
N ASN A 81 -33.88 16.83 -1.39
CA ASN A 81 -35.21 16.47 -1.87
C ASN A 81 -35.08 15.34 -2.89
N VAL A 82 -36.06 14.44 -2.89
CA VAL A 82 -36.13 13.37 -3.89
C VAL A 82 -37.21 13.74 -4.89
N PHE A 83 -36.88 13.66 -6.17
CA PHE A 83 -37.78 13.98 -7.27
C PHE A 83 -38.15 12.70 -8.00
N LYS A 84 -39.44 12.56 -8.30
CA LYS A 84 -40.00 11.56 -9.19
C LYS A 84 -40.73 12.28 -10.32
N ASP A 85 -40.27 12.11 -11.55
CA ASP A 85 -40.84 12.81 -12.73
C ASP A 85 -40.98 14.34 -12.52
N GLY A 86 -40.00 14.96 -11.84
CA GLY A 86 -39.98 16.39 -11.51
C GLY A 86 -40.85 16.82 -10.32
N GLN A 87 -41.53 15.89 -9.64
CA GLN A 87 -42.29 16.17 -8.42
C GLN A 87 -41.52 15.76 -7.18
N ILE A 88 -41.50 16.62 -6.16
CA ILE A 88 -40.85 16.34 -4.88
C ILE A 88 -41.68 15.28 -4.14
N LEU A 89 -41.04 14.20 -3.72
CA LEU A 89 -41.63 13.20 -2.83
C LEU A 89 -41.76 13.76 -1.41
N GLU A 90 -42.89 13.46 -0.76
CA GLU A 90 -43.16 13.91 0.61
C GLU A 90 -42.09 13.42 1.60
N ALA A 91 -41.71 14.31 2.52
CA ALA A 91 -40.81 13.98 3.60
C ALA A 91 -41.38 12.86 4.48
N GLY A 92 -40.57 11.84 4.77
CA GLY A 92 -40.99 10.67 5.55
C GLY A 92 -41.76 9.61 4.76
N SER A 93 -42.00 9.81 3.45
CA SER A 93 -42.59 8.76 2.63
C SER A 93 -41.64 7.55 2.51
N PRO A 94 -42.16 6.30 2.54
CA PRO A 94 -41.34 5.10 2.41
C PRO A 94 -40.51 5.07 1.11
N GLU A 95 -41.06 5.62 0.04
CA GLU A 95 -40.41 5.73 -1.27
C GLU A 95 -39.21 6.68 -1.22
N ARG A 96 -39.37 7.89 -0.65
CA ARG A 96 -38.27 8.83 -0.42
C ARG A 96 -37.16 8.20 0.43
N GLU A 97 -37.52 7.48 1.49
CA GLU A 97 -36.54 6.82 2.36
C GLU A 97 -35.75 5.74 1.59
N ARG A 98 -36.41 4.95 0.73
CA ARG A 98 -35.73 3.95 -0.12
C ARG A 98 -34.73 4.59 -1.07
N VAL A 99 -35.11 5.68 -1.75
CA VAL A 99 -34.22 6.39 -2.67
C VAL A 99 -33.02 6.99 -1.94
N LEU A 100 -33.26 7.69 -0.82
CA LEU A 100 -32.18 8.26 0.00
C LEU A 100 -31.22 7.21 0.53
N ARG A 101 -31.74 6.04 0.94
CA ARG A 101 -30.95 4.92 1.43
C ARG A 101 -30.04 4.35 0.35
N LEU A 102 -30.60 4.08 -0.83
CA LEU A 102 -29.85 3.55 -1.96
C LEU A 102 -28.76 4.54 -2.43
N PHE A 103 -29.09 5.82 -2.49
CA PHE A 103 -28.14 6.87 -2.81
C PHE A 103 -27.03 7.01 -1.76
N SER A 104 -27.40 7.00 -0.47
CA SER A 104 -26.43 7.07 0.63
C SER A 104 -25.47 5.87 0.64
N PHE A 105 -25.97 4.69 0.29
CA PHE A 105 -25.15 3.49 0.11
C PHE A 105 -24.18 3.65 -1.06
N TYR A 106 -24.65 4.08 -2.23
CA TYR A 106 -23.80 4.37 -3.38
C TYR A 106 -22.69 5.36 -3.02
N LYS A 107 -23.07 6.49 -2.40
CA LYS A 107 -22.13 7.55 -1.99
C LYS A 107 -21.08 7.01 -1.02
N TRP A 108 -21.49 6.24 -0.01
CA TRP A 108 -20.56 5.62 0.93
C TRP A 108 -19.55 4.72 0.21
N LEU A 109 -20.00 3.87 -0.71
CA LEU A 109 -19.09 3.02 -1.47
C LEU A 109 -18.12 3.83 -2.37
N ALA A 110 -18.58 4.90 -3.00
CA ALA A 110 -17.73 5.75 -3.83
C ALA A 110 -16.66 6.49 -3.00
N GLU A 111 -17.01 6.96 -1.82
CA GLU A 111 -16.11 7.72 -0.92
C GLU A 111 -15.16 6.83 -0.11
N ASP A 112 -15.58 5.61 0.18
CA ASP A 112 -14.82 4.64 0.97
C ASP A 112 -14.92 3.23 0.37
N PRO A 113 -14.21 2.99 -0.75
CA PRO A 113 -14.15 1.68 -1.37
C PRO A 113 -13.62 0.62 -0.39
N LEU A 114 -14.33 -0.48 -0.29
CA LEU A 114 -14.03 -1.59 0.61
C LEU A 114 -14.09 -2.90 -0.17
N LEU A 115 -12.94 -3.57 -0.34
CA LEU A 115 -12.81 -4.82 -1.11
C LEU A 115 -13.06 -4.67 -2.61
N PHE A 116 -12.93 -3.45 -3.14
CA PHE A 116 -12.90 -3.17 -4.56
C PHE A 116 -12.07 -1.92 -4.83
N TYR A 117 -11.74 -1.66 -6.11
CA TYR A 117 -11.13 -0.42 -6.55
C TYR A 117 -11.87 0.13 -7.78
N PRO A 118 -12.46 1.34 -7.71
CA PRO A 118 -13.26 1.92 -8.80
C PRO A 118 -12.49 2.02 -10.12
N GLU A 119 -11.22 2.42 -10.05
CA GLU A 119 -10.38 2.70 -11.22
C GLU A 119 -9.57 1.47 -11.67
N MET A 120 -10.04 0.27 -11.37
CA MET A 120 -9.31 -0.95 -11.67
C MET A 120 -9.34 -1.30 -13.16
N GLU A 121 -8.16 -1.42 -13.77
CA GLU A 121 -7.98 -1.95 -15.12
C GLU A 121 -8.11 -3.49 -15.14
N ALA A 122 -9.35 -3.99 -15.22
CA ALA A 122 -9.64 -5.42 -15.10
C ALA A 122 -8.91 -6.30 -16.14
N GLY A 123 -8.90 -5.91 -17.42
CA GLY A 123 -8.32 -6.72 -18.50
C GLY A 123 -6.82 -7.06 -18.31
N PRO A 124 -5.92 -6.04 -18.21
CA PRO A 124 -4.51 -6.29 -17.94
C PRO A 124 -4.23 -7.07 -16.65
N LEU A 125 -5.06 -6.88 -15.62
CA LEU A 125 -4.95 -7.58 -14.35
C LEU A 125 -5.30 -9.07 -14.48
N GLU A 126 -6.39 -9.40 -15.17
CA GLU A 126 -6.82 -10.78 -15.44
C GLU A 126 -5.76 -11.58 -16.19
N ASP A 127 -5.19 -11.01 -17.26
CA ASP A 127 -4.13 -11.65 -18.04
C ASP A 127 -2.89 -11.93 -17.19
N THR A 128 -2.55 -10.99 -16.32
CA THR A 128 -1.41 -11.12 -15.41
C THR A 128 -1.68 -12.16 -14.32
N LEU A 129 -2.89 -12.21 -13.78
CA LEU A 129 -3.29 -13.17 -12.75
C LEU A 129 -3.26 -14.60 -13.30
N ARG A 130 -3.78 -14.82 -14.51
CA ARG A 130 -3.72 -16.13 -15.19
C ARG A 130 -2.28 -16.61 -15.35
N GLY A 131 -1.38 -15.74 -15.81
CA GLY A 131 0.04 -16.07 -15.93
C GLY A 131 0.69 -16.41 -14.58
N LEU A 132 0.32 -15.68 -13.52
CA LEU A 132 0.79 -15.94 -12.16
C LEU A 132 0.31 -17.30 -11.63
N GLU A 133 -0.95 -17.67 -11.86
CA GLU A 133 -1.53 -18.97 -11.48
C GLU A 133 -0.83 -20.13 -12.18
N GLU A 134 -0.54 -20.00 -13.48
CA GLU A 134 0.19 -21.02 -14.23
C GLU A 134 1.60 -21.26 -13.68
N GLU A 135 2.35 -20.19 -13.40
CA GLU A 135 3.70 -20.30 -12.82
C GLU A 135 3.66 -20.75 -11.35
N HIS A 136 2.62 -20.39 -10.62
CA HIS A 136 2.37 -20.88 -9.27
C HIS A 136 2.12 -22.38 -9.26
N GLY A 137 1.23 -22.90 -10.12
CA GLY A 137 0.98 -24.33 -10.24
C GLY A 137 2.26 -25.13 -10.53
N LYS A 138 3.15 -24.62 -11.40
CA LYS A 138 4.47 -25.22 -11.65
C LYS A 138 5.34 -25.27 -10.39
N LEU A 139 5.37 -24.17 -9.63
CA LEU A 139 6.11 -24.10 -8.37
C LEU A 139 5.56 -25.12 -7.37
N MET A 140 4.24 -25.14 -7.14
CA MET A 140 3.58 -26.03 -6.18
C MET A 140 3.87 -27.51 -6.47
N LEU A 141 3.77 -27.91 -7.74
CA LEU A 141 4.13 -29.25 -8.20
C LEU A 141 5.61 -29.57 -7.91
N SER A 142 6.51 -28.60 -8.09
CA SER A 142 7.94 -28.81 -7.86
C SER A 142 8.29 -28.99 -6.39
N ILE A 143 7.61 -28.26 -5.49
CA ILE A 143 7.84 -28.31 -4.04
C ILE A 143 6.95 -29.32 -3.32
N LYS A 144 6.10 -30.05 -4.06
CA LYS A 144 5.17 -31.08 -3.55
C LYS A 144 4.22 -30.53 -2.46
N GLU A 145 3.72 -29.32 -2.66
CA GLU A 145 2.73 -28.70 -1.78
C GLU A 145 1.41 -28.53 -2.53
N ASP A 146 0.30 -28.81 -1.86
CA ASP A 146 -1.04 -28.71 -2.45
C ASP A 146 -1.69 -27.34 -2.21
N ASP A 147 -1.28 -26.63 -1.15
CA ASP A 147 -1.91 -25.37 -0.74
C ASP A 147 -1.31 -24.17 -1.46
N SER A 148 -2.18 -23.30 -1.98
CA SER A 148 -1.71 -22.07 -2.62
C SER A 148 -0.95 -21.15 -1.65
N ILE A 149 0.13 -20.57 -2.15
CA ILE A 149 0.92 -19.56 -1.42
C ILE A 149 0.43 -18.13 -1.72
N TYR A 150 -0.50 -17.99 -2.68
CA TYR A 150 -1.12 -16.72 -3.08
C TYR A 150 -2.64 -16.77 -2.95
N PRO A 151 -3.30 -15.61 -2.76
CA PRO A 151 -4.73 -15.55 -2.50
C PRO A 151 -5.55 -15.47 -3.79
N PHE A 152 -5.50 -16.48 -4.66
CA PHE A 152 -6.13 -16.38 -5.99
C PHE A 152 -7.64 -16.20 -5.95
N ASP A 153 -8.34 -16.85 -5.00
CA ASP A 153 -9.79 -16.74 -4.91
C ASP A 153 -10.21 -15.34 -4.44
N PHE A 154 -9.49 -14.77 -3.47
CA PHE A 154 -9.64 -13.37 -3.09
C PHE A 154 -9.34 -12.42 -4.25
N LEU A 155 -8.27 -12.63 -5.01
CA LEU A 155 -7.90 -11.73 -6.10
C LEU A 155 -8.95 -11.72 -7.22
N ARG A 156 -9.53 -12.89 -7.55
CA ARG A 156 -10.63 -12.98 -8.53
C ARG A 156 -11.88 -12.30 -8.02
N SER A 157 -12.30 -12.58 -6.78
CA SER A 157 -13.48 -11.96 -6.19
C SER A 157 -13.32 -10.45 -6.00
N PHE A 158 -12.12 -9.95 -5.68
CA PHE A 158 -11.81 -8.52 -5.64
C PHE A 158 -12.02 -7.86 -7.01
N MET A 159 -11.63 -8.54 -8.10
CA MET A 159 -11.90 -8.05 -9.45
C MET A 159 -13.40 -8.07 -9.77
N ASP A 160 -14.11 -9.13 -9.39
CA ASP A 160 -15.55 -9.24 -9.59
C ASP A 160 -16.31 -8.18 -8.79
N SER A 161 -15.90 -7.88 -7.56
CA SER A 161 -16.46 -6.79 -6.76
C SER A 161 -16.20 -5.43 -7.37
N SER A 162 -15.06 -5.22 -8.03
CA SER A 162 -14.77 -3.98 -8.75
C SER A 162 -15.64 -3.83 -10.00
N LYS A 163 -15.90 -4.92 -10.73
CA LYS A 163 -16.86 -4.95 -11.85
C LYS A 163 -18.30 -4.70 -11.39
N ALA A 164 -18.71 -5.31 -10.28
CA ALA A 164 -20.03 -5.08 -9.69
C ALA A 164 -20.23 -3.61 -9.29
N PHE A 165 -19.19 -2.96 -8.77
CA PHE A 165 -19.24 -1.53 -8.51
C PHE A 165 -19.40 -0.70 -9.78
N ALA A 166 -18.69 -1.03 -10.87
CA ALA A 166 -18.85 -0.34 -12.14
C ALA A 166 -20.31 -0.40 -12.63
N VAL A 167 -20.92 -1.59 -12.62
CA VAL A 167 -22.34 -1.78 -12.98
C VAL A 167 -23.27 -0.98 -12.06
N PHE A 168 -23.03 -1.01 -10.74
CA PHE A 168 -23.82 -0.23 -9.78
C PHE A 168 -23.67 1.28 -9.96
N SER A 169 -22.47 1.74 -10.32
CA SER A 169 -22.16 3.16 -10.52
C SER A 169 -22.79 3.75 -11.80
N GLU A 170 -22.98 2.92 -12.83
CA GLU A 170 -23.67 3.24 -14.08
C GLU A 170 -25.19 3.26 -13.89
N LYS A 171 -25.73 2.31 -13.11
CA LYS A 171 -27.15 2.19 -12.81
C LYS A 171 -27.36 1.94 -11.32
N ILE A 172 -27.76 2.99 -10.60
CA ILE A 172 -28.03 2.90 -9.17
C ILE A 172 -29.40 2.25 -8.96
N SER A 173 -29.42 0.97 -8.62
CA SER A 173 -30.63 0.20 -8.30
C SER A 173 -30.42 -0.69 -7.07
N PHE A 174 -31.51 -1.12 -6.42
CA PHE A 174 -31.41 -2.07 -5.31
C PHE A 174 -30.82 -3.42 -5.74
N GLU A 175 -31.20 -3.91 -6.92
CA GLU A 175 -30.63 -5.13 -7.51
C GLU A 175 -29.11 -5.04 -7.61
N ASN A 176 -28.59 -3.98 -8.25
CA ASN A 176 -27.15 -3.78 -8.41
C ASN A 176 -26.44 -3.53 -7.06
N ALA A 177 -27.10 -2.86 -6.11
CA ALA A 177 -26.56 -2.65 -4.77
C ALA A 177 -26.46 -3.95 -3.97
N GLU A 178 -27.44 -4.84 -4.10
CA GLU A 178 -27.42 -6.18 -3.48
C GLU A 178 -26.38 -7.08 -4.14
N GLU A 179 -26.24 -7.04 -5.46
CA GLU A 179 -25.15 -7.72 -6.18
C GLU A 179 -23.78 -7.23 -5.73
N MET A 180 -23.59 -5.91 -5.63
CA MET A 180 -22.35 -5.31 -5.13
C MET A 180 -22.04 -5.75 -3.69
N LEU A 181 -23.01 -5.67 -2.79
CA LEU A 181 -22.85 -6.12 -1.40
C LEU A 181 -22.55 -7.63 -1.34
N GLY A 182 -23.20 -8.43 -2.18
CA GLY A 182 -22.92 -9.85 -2.34
C GLY A 182 -21.50 -10.13 -2.80
N ALA A 183 -21.01 -9.39 -3.79
CA ALA A 183 -19.65 -9.51 -4.30
C ALA A 183 -18.61 -9.12 -3.24
N MET A 184 -18.83 -8.05 -2.46
CA MET A 184 -17.96 -7.67 -1.35
C MET A 184 -17.91 -8.75 -0.26
N LYS A 185 -19.07 -9.31 0.12
CA LYS A 185 -19.16 -10.41 1.10
C LYS A 185 -18.40 -11.64 0.64
N LYS A 186 -18.61 -12.04 -0.62
CA LYS A 186 -17.85 -13.14 -1.24
C LYS A 186 -16.35 -12.85 -1.22
N THR A 187 -15.94 -11.63 -1.55
CA THR A 187 -14.53 -11.22 -1.54
C THR A 187 -13.91 -11.32 -0.16
N ARG A 188 -14.64 -10.92 0.90
CA ARG A 188 -14.20 -11.08 2.28
C ARG A 188 -14.07 -12.55 2.66
N ASP A 189 -15.06 -13.38 2.30
CA ASP A 189 -15.06 -14.81 2.60
C ASP A 189 -13.90 -15.51 1.89
N ASP A 190 -13.65 -15.20 0.62
CA ASP A 190 -12.51 -15.72 -0.14
C ASP A 190 -11.17 -15.28 0.46
N TYR A 191 -11.05 -14.00 0.88
CA TYR A 191 -9.89 -13.53 1.64
C TYR A 191 -9.67 -14.34 2.91
N GLU A 192 -10.70 -14.52 3.73
CA GLU A 192 -10.60 -15.27 4.98
C GLU A 192 -10.22 -16.74 4.73
N ASN A 193 -10.79 -17.37 3.70
CA ASN A 193 -10.52 -18.75 3.32
C ASN A 193 -9.08 -18.92 2.80
N ASP A 194 -8.60 -18.05 1.91
CA ASP A 194 -7.23 -18.07 1.42
C ASP A 194 -6.22 -17.91 2.57
N VAL A 195 -6.51 -17.01 3.51
CA VAL A 195 -5.68 -16.79 4.71
C VAL A 195 -5.71 -18.02 5.64
N LYS A 196 -6.87 -18.66 5.82
CA LYS A 196 -6.99 -19.90 6.61
C LYS A 196 -6.23 -21.07 5.98
N SER A 197 -6.32 -21.25 4.67
CA SER A 197 -5.57 -22.27 3.93
C SER A 197 -4.07 -22.06 4.10
N LEU A 198 -3.61 -20.82 3.95
CA LEU A 198 -2.22 -20.45 4.19
C LEU A 198 -1.79 -20.69 5.65
N LYS A 199 -2.65 -20.41 6.62
CA LYS A 199 -2.40 -20.74 8.03
C LYS A 199 -2.20 -22.24 8.20
N ALA A 200 -3.11 -23.05 7.67
CA ALA A 200 -3.02 -24.51 7.76
C ALA A 200 -1.71 -25.02 7.14
N ALA A 201 -1.29 -24.45 6.01
CA ALA A 201 -0.01 -24.75 5.39
C ALA A 201 1.18 -24.46 6.30
N PHE A 202 1.19 -23.30 6.98
CA PHE A 202 2.23 -22.96 7.96
C PHE A 202 2.19 -23.86 9.19
N GLU A 203 1.01 -24.23 9.66
CA GLU A 203 0.87 -25.10 10.82
C GLU A 203 1.35 -26.53 10.56
N ARG A 204 1.24 -27.05 9.33
CA ARG A 204 1.86 -28.33 8.95
C ARG A 204 3.38 -28.31 9.03
N GLN A 205 4.00 -27.14 8.92
CA GLN A 205 5.45 -26.99 9.08
C GLN A 205 5.87 -26.96 10.56
N LYS A 206 4.95 -26.94 11.53
CA LYS A 206 5.31 -27.01 12.95
C LYS A 206 5.87 -28.40 13.30
N GLY A 207 6.97 -28.43 14.05
CA GLY A 207 7.60 -29.69 14.48
C GLY A 207 8.45 -30.39 13.41
N THR A 208 8.54 -29.84 12.21
CA THR A 208 9.55 -30.24 11.22
C THR A 208 10.92 -29.67 11.59
N GLU A 209 11.99 -30.18 10.97
CA GLU A 209 13.37 -29.71 11.18
C GLU A 209 13.52 -28.19 10.89
N VAL A 210 12.62 -27.64 10.06
CA VAL A 210 12.64 -26.24 9.64
C VAL A 210 11.92 -25.27 10.59
N SER A 211 11.07 -25.77 11.53
CA SER A 211 10.21 -24.91 12.37
C SER A 211 10.95 -23.94 13.30
N GLY A 212 12.21 -24.23 13.65
CA GLY A 212 13.08 -23.35 14.45
C GLY A 212 14.14 -22.60 13.64
N LYS A 213 14.05 -22.62 12.31
CA LYS A 213 15.05 -22.03 11.41
C LYS A 213 14.61 -20.65 10.94
N LYS A 214 15.58 -19.76 10.80
CA LYS A 214 15.42 -18.48 10.09
C LYS A 214 15.68 -18.71 8.62
N ILE A 215 14.73 -18.31 7.78
CA ILE A 215 14.87 -18.34 6.33
C ILE A 215 15.33 -16.98 5.86
N ALA A 216 16.58 -16.94 5.42
CA ALA A 216 17.19 -15.77 4.83
C ALA A 216 16.73 -15.61 3.37
N TYR A 217 16.44 -14.38 2.97
CA TYR A 217 16.11 -14.00 1.60
C TYR A 217 16.69 -12.62 1.28
N SER A 218 16.56 -12.15 0.04
CA SER A 218 17.18 -10.89 -0.42
C SER A 218 18.70 -10.84 -0.16
N GLY A 219 19.41 -11.91 -0.51
CA GLY A 219 20.86 -12.01 -0.29
C GLY A 219 21.27 -12.10 1.19
N GLY A 220 20.34 -12.46 2.08
CA GLY A 220 20.61 -12.60 3.52
C GLY A 220 20.48 -11.32 4.34
N LYS A 221 20.01 -10.23 3.75
CA LYS A 221 19.74 -8.95 4.46
C LYS A 221 18.47 -8.99 5.29
N SER A 222 17.58 -9.89 4.93
CA SER A 222 16.28 -10.06 5.53
C SER A 222 16.07 -11.52 5.87
N TYR A 223 15.36 -11.77 6.96
CA TYR A 223 14.93 -13.11 7.28
C TYR A 223 13.52 -13.09 7.88
N SER A 224 12.86 -14.23 7.76
CA SER A 224 11.64 -14.55 8.47
C SER A 224 11.79 -15.92 9.10
N ASP A 225 10.96 -16.22 10.09
CA ASP A 225 10.79 -17.54 10.66
C ASP A 225 9.30 -17.92 10.66
N LEU A 226 9.03 -19.19 10.98
CA LEU A 226 7.67 -19.73 10.98
C LEU A 226 6.75 -19.03 11.98
N GLU A 227 7.27 -18.66 13.15
CA GLU A 227 6.50 -17.95 14.18
C GLU A 227 6.05 -16.57 13.71
N THR A 228 6.97 -15.81 13.08
CA THR A 228 6.66 -14.51 12.46
C THR A 228 5.59 -14.68 11.37
N MET A 229 5.78 -15.64 10.48
CA MET A 229 4.83 -15.93 9.40
C MET A 229 3.42 -16.27 9.92
N ILE A 230 3.31 -17.04 11.01
CA ILE A 230 2.03 -17.37 11.66
C ILE A 230 1.42 -16.14 12.34
N SER A 231 2.23 -15.32 13.00
CA SER A 231 1.80 -14.06 13.62
C SER A 231 1.16 -13.12 12.58
N ASP A 232 1.78 -13.02 11.41
CA ASP A 232 1.28 -12.18 10.33
C ASP A 232 -0.06 -12.69 9.79
N VAL A 233 -0.19 -14.01 9.61
CA VAL A 233 -1.44 -14.66 9.17
C VAL A 233 -2.55 -14.49 10.22
N ASN A 234 -2.24 -14.55 11.51
CA ASN A 234 -3.23 -14.25 12.55
C ASN A 234 -3.69 -12.78 12.50
N THR A 235 -2.82 -11.86 12.07
CA THR A 235 -3.21 -10.46 11.85
C THR A 235 -4.17 -10.33 10.67
N MET A 236 -3.89 -11.01 9.55
CA MET A 236 -4.82 -11.08 8.41
C MET A 236 -6.20 -11.63 8.81
N LEU A 237 -6.26 -12.66 9.66
CA LEU A 237 -7.53 -13.23 10.12
C LEU A 237 -8.34 -12.21 10.95
N ARG A 238 -7.67 -11.46 11.84
CA ARG A 238 -8.34 -10.36 12.57
C ARG A 238 -8.87 -9.28 11.62
N ASN A 239 -8.16 -9.02 10.53
CA ASN A 239 -8.64 -8.09 9.51
C ASN A 239 -9.89 -8.61 8.81
N ALA A 240 -10.00 -9.91 8.55
CA ALA A 240 -11.23 -10.50 8.02
C ALA A 240 -12.44 -10.28 8.96
N ASP A 241 -12.24 -10.36 10.28
CA ASP A 241 -13.28 -10.06 11.26
C ASP A 241 -13.71 -8.59 11.22
N ILE A 242 -12.76 -7.64 11.14
CA ILE A 242 -13.08 -6.21 11.03
C ILE A 242 -13.81 -5.91 9.71
N LEU A 243 -13.38 -6.51 8.59
CA LEU A 243 -14.07 -6.37 7.31
C LEU A 243 -15.52 -6.86 7.39
N LYS A 244 -15.77 -7.95 8.13
CA LYS A 244 -17.12 -8.45 8.34
C LYS A 244 -17.99 -7.43 9.07
N GLU A 245 -17.48 -6.82 10.14
CA GLU A 245 -18.20 -5.76 10.87
C GLU A 245 -18.53 -4.56 9.97
N GLU A 246 -17.57 -4.13 9.14
CA GLU A 246 -17.77 -3.04 8.17
C GLU A 246 -18.80 -3.37 7.08
N LEU A 247 -18.85 -4.62 6.61
CA LEU A 247 -19.87 -5.10 5.68
C LEU A 247 -21.24 -5.19 6.32
N GLU A 248 -21.33 -5.58 7.59
CA GLU A 248 -22.61 -5.58 8.33
C GLU A 248 -23.17 -4.16 8.48
N LYS A 249 -22.33 -3.14 8.71
CA LYS A 249 -22.79 -1.75 8.73
C LYS A 249 -23.32 -1.31 7.35
N ARG A 250 -22.59 -1.63 6.28
CA ARG A 250 -22.99 -1.32 4.89
C ARG A 250 -24.29 -2.04 4.51
N GLU A 251 -24.48 -3.28 4.96
CA GLU A 251 -25.75 -4.00 4.80
C GLU A 251 -26.91 -3.32 5.55
N LYS A 252 -26.69 -2.89 6.79
CA LYS A 252 -27.70 -2.13 7.56
C LYS A 252 -28.04 -0.81 6.89
N CYS A 253 -27.04 -0.12 6.33
CA CYS A 253 -27.25 1.06 5.50
C CYS A 253 -28.17 0.73 4.32
N LEU A 254 -27.91 -0.32 3.54
CA LEU A 254 -28.73 -0.67 2.38
C LEU A 254 -30.14 -1.20 2.74
N LYS A 255 -30.28 -1.98 3.81
CA LYS A 255 -31.51 -2.72 4.12
C LYS A 255 -32.41 -2.07 5.15
N MET A 256 -31.83 -1.37 6.12
CA MET A 256 -32.57 -0.82 7.26
C MET A 256 -32.84 0.68 7.07
N SER A 257 -31.80 1.51 7.10
CA SER A 257 -31.98 2.97 7.03
C SER A 257 -30.71 3.69 6.57
N ALA A 258 -30.90 4.81 5.89
CA ALA A 258 -29.82 5.73 5.52
C ALA A 258 -29.02 6.25 6.73
N SER A 259 -29.60 6.22 7.94
CA SER A 259 -28.92 6.62 9.17
C SER A 259 -27.74 5.71 9.56
N PHE A 260 -27.73 4.46 9.09
CA PHE A 260 -26.61 3.54 9.28
C PHE A 260 -25.48 3.76 8.28
N CYS A 261 -25.71 4.58 7.25
CA CYS A 261 -24.67 4.95 6.31
C CYS A 261 -23.72 5.92 7.04
N GLU A 262 -22.52 5.44 7.35
CA GLU A 262 -21.46 6.28 7.89
C GLU A 262 -20.86 7.05 6.72
N GLY A 263 -21.26 8.32 6.53
CA GLY A 263 -20.60 9.21 5.58
C GLY A 263 -19.11 9.35 5.95
N PRO A 264 -18.16 8.88 5.12
CA PRO A 264 -16.83 8.48 5.58
C PRO A 264 -15.69 9.46 5.25
N TRP A 265 -15.91 10.57 4.55
CA TRP A 265 -14.75 11.40 4.19
C TRP A 265 -14.40 12.39 5.31
N GLU A 266 -13.15 12.37 5.78
CA GLU A 266 -12.56 13.42 6.64
C GLU A 266 -12.52 14.83 5.96
N ALA A 267 -13.21 15.02 4.84
CA ALA A 267 -13.23 16.18 3.95
C ALA A 267 -13.96 17.36 4.57
N ALA A 268 -14.44 17.22 5.80
CA ALA A 268 -14.88 18.35 6.59
C ALA A 268 -13.68 19.13 7.17
N LYS A 269 -12.49 18.54 7.26
CA LYS A 269 -11.29 19.19 7.79
C LYS A 269 -10.48 19.79 6.65
N GLU A 270 -10.28 21.11 6.74
CA GLU A 270 -9.40 21.82 5.82
C GLU A 270 -7.99 21.19 5.89
N PRO A 271 -7.37 20.85 4.75
CA PRO A 271 -6.02 20.30 4.73
C PRO A 271 -5.01 21.28 5.33
N ALA A 272 -3.84 20.77 5.72
CA ALA A 272 -2.78 21.65 6.18
C ALA A 272 -2.31 22.59 5.05
N ASP A 273 -2.17 23.89 5.36
CA ASP A 273 -1.73 24.93 4.41
C ASP A 273 -0.24 24.82 4.01
N THR A 274 0.51 23.90 4.61
CA THR A 274 1.95 23.79 4.37
C THR A 274 2.24 22.76 3.28
N PHE A 275 2.47 23.23 2.06
CA PHE A 275 3.19 22.46 1.06
C PHE A 275 4.62 22.25 1.56
N HIS A 276 5.08 21.01 1.62
CA HIS A 276 6.49 20.74 1.75
C HIS A 276 7.12 20.72 0.36
N ILE A 277 6.94 21.81 -0.40
CA ILE A 277 7.99 22.26 -1.30
C ILE A 277 9.09 22.79 -0.39
N ARG A 278 9.63 21.93 0.49
CA ARG A 278 11.04 21.96 0.72
C ARG A 278 11.60 22.03 -0.68
N GLN A 279 12.42 23.02 -0.95
CA GLN A 279 13.52 22.79 -1.85
C GLN A 279 14.20 21.54 -1.30
N VAL A 280 13.72 20.34 -1.68
CA VAL A 280 14.30 19.08 -1.27
C VAL A 280 15.67 19.16 -1.90
N GLY A 281 16.67 19.43 -1.04
CA GLY A 281 17.82 20.27 -1.34
C GLY A 281 18.27 20.08 -2.77
N GLU A 282 18.17 21.13 -3.59
CA GLU A 282 18.38 21.14 -5.04
C GLU A 282 19.14 19.92 -5.54
N ILE A 283 18.44 18.80 -5.74
CA ILE A 283 19.00 17.72 -6.50
C ILE A 283 19.17 18.37 -7.89
N LYS A 284 20.37 18.42 -8.43
CA LYS A 284 20.59 18.88 -9.79
C LYS A 284 20.23 17.73 -10.73
N ALA A 285 19.93 18.01 -11.99
CA ALA A 285 19.70 16.95 -12.98
C ALA A 285 20.87 15.93 -13.05
N GLY A 286 22.07 16.32 -12.62
CA GLY A 286 23.26 15.46 -12.47
C GLY A 286 23.43 14.73 -11.13
N ASP A 287 22.60 14.99 -10.12
CA ASP A 287 22.65 14.32 -8.81
C ASP A 287 21.85 12.99 -8.83
N ILE A 288 21.09 12.74 -9.91
CA ILE A 288 20.42 11.47 -10.13
C ILE A 288 21.48 10.45 -10.57
N ILE A 289 21.93 9.65 -9.60
CA ILE A 289 22.96 8.64 -9.80
C ILE A 289 22.33 7.42 -10.44
N ARG A 290 22.60 7.27 -11.73
CA ARG A 290 22.46 5.99 -12.42
C ARG A 290 23.51 5.02 -11.90
N GLY A 291 23.10 3.80 -11.56
CA GLY A 291 24.02 2.67 -11.41
C GLY A 291 24.77 2.35 -12.71
N ASP A 292 24.44 3.02 -13.83
CA ASP A 292 25.07 2.94 -15.14
C ASP A 292 25.55 4.31 -15.72
N GLY A 293 25.63 5.38 -14.92
CA GLY A 293 26.25 6.68 -15.29
C GLY A 293 25.65 7.57 -16.41
N ARG A 294 24.58 7.18 -17.12
CA ARG A 294 24.04 7.94 -18.29
C ARG A 294 23.09 9.13 -17.97
N GLU A 295 22.83 9.99 -18.97
CA GLU A 295 21.73 10.97 -18.94
C GLU A 295 20.34 10.36 -19.20
N LEU A 296 19.33 10.95 -18.55
CA LEU A 296 17.90 10.60 -18.53
C LEU A 296 17.22 10.69 -19.91
N LYS A 297 17.18 9.61 -20.69
CA LYS A 297 16.26 9.54 -21.85
C LYS A 297 15.09 8.57 -21.71
N GLU A 298 15.08 7.66 -20.72
CA GLU A 298 14.14 6.51 -20.71
C GLU A 298 13.51 6.16 -19.33
N GLY A 299 13.68 6.98 -18.29
CA GLY A 299 13.10 6.74 -16.94
C GLY A 299 11.98 7.73 -16.57
N ARG A 300 11.06 7.33 -15.69
CA ARG A 300 9.97 8.18 -15.16
C ARG A 300 10.22 8.53 -13.69
N GLY A 301 9.87 9.74 -13.26
CA GLY A 301 10.19 10.30 -11.94
C GLY A 301 11.27 11.39 -12.01
N PRO A 302 11.95 11.72 -10.89
CA PRO A 302 12.01 10.96 -9.64
C PRO A 302 10.86 11.24 -8.65
N TYR A 303 10.59 10.26 -7.79
CA TYR A 303 9.52 10.19 -6.82
C TYR A 303 10.10 10.06 -5.39
N LEU A 304 9.80 10.99 -4.50
CA LEU A 304 10.16 10.94 -3.09
C LEU A 304 9.07 10.20 -2.31
N VAL A 305 9.42 9.09 -1.68
CA VAL A 305 8.50 8.27 -0.88
C VAL A 305 9.08 7.96 0.48
N SER A 306 8.20 7.78 1.46
CA SER A 306 8.59 7.21 2.75
C SER A 306 8.97 5.75 2.55
N SER A 307 10.15 5.34 3.03
CA SER A 307 10.60 3.96 2.90
C SER A 307 11.52 3.58 4.04
N ARG A 308 11.34 2.38 4.60
CA ARG A 308 12.27 1.84 5.62
C ARG A 308 13.37 0.97 5.03
N CYS A 309 13.38 0.81 3.71
CA CYS A 309 14.15 -0.19 3.01
C CYS A 309 15.66 0.01 3.16
N TRP A 310 16.17 1.19 2.84
CA TRP A 310 17.60 1.43 2.61
C TRP A 310 18.23 2.40 3.63
N GLY A 311 17.63 2.47 4.83
CA GLY A 311 18.18 3.21 5.97
C GLY A 311 17.78 4.68 6.05
N GLY A 312 17.22 5.27 4.98
CA GLY A 312 16.55 6.57 5.04
C GLY A 312 15.15 6.49 5.67
N GLU A 313 14.60 7.65 6.02
CA GLU A 313 13.16 7.82 6.29
C GLU A 313 12.39 8.07 5.00
N GLU A 314 13.02 8.75 4.03
CA GLU A 314 12.51 9.02 2.70
C GLU A 314 13.57 8.68 1.65
N GLU A 315 13.14 8.17 0.51
CA GLU A 315 14.01 7.74 -0.58
C GLU A 315 13.48 8.24 -1.91
N TRP A 316 14.40 8.64 -2.79
CA TRP A 316 14.09 9.06 -4.15
C TRP A 316 14.16 7.87 -5.10
N LEU A 317 13.09 7.61 -5.82
CA LEU A 317 12.93 6.48 -6.72
C LEU A 317 12.59 6.92 -8.13
N GLU A 318 12.99 6.13 -9.10
CA GLU A 318 12.60 6.26 -10.51
C GLU A 318 12.01 4.94 -11.00
N ILE A 319 11.09 5.02 -11.96
CA ILE A 319 10.53 3.84 -12.61
C ILE A 319 11.23 3.65 -13.95
N ARG A 320 11.73 2.43 -14.17
CA ARG A 320 12.40 2.04 -15.42
C ARG A 320 11.78 0.80 -16.02
N LYS A 321 11.67 0.78 -17.34
CA LYS A 321 11.29 -0.41 -18.07
C LYS A 321 12.55 -1.24 -18.38
N LYS A 322 12.65 -2.43 -17.81
CA LYS A 322 13.67 -3.44 -18.09
C LYS A 322 13.04 -4.58 -18.88
N CYS A 323 13.46 -4.78 -20.12
CA CYS A 323 13.03 -5.90 -20.94
C CYS A 323 14.09 -6.99 -20.91
N GLY A 324 13.77 -8.14 -20.32
CA GLY A 324 14.67 -9.28 -20.28
C GLY A 324 14.81 -9.92 -21.66
N TYR A 325 16.04 -10.21 -22.08
CA TYR A 325 16.31 -10.95 -23.33
C TYR A 325 15.80 -12.41 -23.29
N SER A 326 15.65 -13.02 -22.11
CA SER A 326 15.40 -14.45 -21.95
C SER A 326 13.94 -14.84 -21.68
N ASN A 327 13.08 -13.93 -21.23
CA ASN A 327 11.70 -14.24 -20.84
C ASN A 327 10.64 -13.47 -21.66
N GLY A 328 11.07 -12.58 -22.57
CA GLY A 328 10.21 -11.74 -23.42
C GLY A 328 9.36 -10.73 -22.64
N LEU A 329 9.55 -10.61 -21.34
CA LEU A 329 8.76 -9.75 -20.47
C LEU A 329 9.54 -8.46 -20.22
N CYS A 330 8.90 -7.35 -20.55
CA CYS A 330 9.28 -6.06 -20.00
C CYS A 330 8.65 -5.90 -18.62
N GLU A 331 9.45 -5.50 -17.65
CA GLU A 331 9.06 -5.21 -16.28
C GLU A 331 9.38 -3.76 -15.97
N GLU A 332 8.54 -3.11 -15.19
CA GLU A 332 8.88 -1.82 -14.60
C GLU A 332 9.53 -2.08 -13.24
N THR A 333 10.71 -1.48 -13.02
CA THR A 333 11.46 -1.58 -11.77
C THR A 333 11.62 -0.22 -11.14
N ASP A 334 11.44 -0.18 -9.82
CA ASP A 334 11.68 1.00 -8.99
C ASP A 334 13.15 1.01 -8.58
N ASP A 335 13.91 1.95 -9.12
CA ASP A 335 15.35 2.09 -8.90
C ASP A 335 15.62 3.31 -7.99
N LEU A 336 16.60 3.25 -7.08
CA LEU A 336 17.00 4.44 -6.29
C LEU A 336 17.62 5.49 -7.21
N ALA A 337 17.07 6.69 -7.19
CA ALA A 337 17.46 7.75 -8.10
C ALA A 337 18.75 8.45 -7.65
N LEU A 338 19.05 8.53 -6.35
CA LEU A 338 20.17 9.32 -5.82
C LEU A 338 21.27 8.50 -5.15
N LYS A 339 21.13 7.17 -5.13
CA LYS A 339 22.05 6.30 -4.40
C LYS A 339 22.53 5.20 -5.34
N SER A 340 23.85 5.00 -5.36
CA SER A 340 24.47 3.84 -5.98
C SER A 340 25.12 2.96 -4.93
N PHE A 341 25.10 1.68 -5.23
CA PHE A 341 25.70 0.62 -4.45
C PHE A 341 26.66 -0.18 -5.33
N PHE A 342 27.68 -0.72 -4.70
CA PHE A 342 28.69 -1.55 -5.32
C PHE A 342 28.63 -2.94 -4.69
N SER A 343 28.25 -3.93 -5.48
CA SER A 343 28.35 -5.33 -5.06
C SER A 343 29.77 -5.80 -5.30
N ARG A 344 30.50 -6.12 -4.23
CA ARG A 344 31.78 -6.80 -4.38
C ARG A 344 31.60 -8.13 -5.13
N PRO A 345 32.48 -8.47 -6.07
CA PRO A 345 32.53 -9.80 -6.67
C PRO A 345 32.80 -10.83 -5.57
N GLY A 346 32.04 -11.92 -5.57
CA GLY A 346 32.10 -12.95 -4.55
C GLY A 346 33.00 -14.11 -4.97
N THR A 347 33.89 -14.55 -4.08
CA THR A 347 34.70 -15.76 -4.30
C THR A 347 33.89 -17.07 -4.26
N ARG A 348 32.57 -16.98 -4.04
CA ARG A 348 31.63 -18.11 -4.02
C ARG A 348 31.00 -18.40 -5.36
N ASP A 349 30.86 -17.40 -6.24
CA ASP A 349 30.36 -17.67 -7.59
C ASP A 349 31.44 -18.47 -8.36
N PRO A 350 31.14 -19.69 -8.84
CA PRO A 350 32.13 -20.55 -9.46
C PRO A 350 32.73 -19.99 -10.76
N LEU A 351 32.04 -19.06 -11.43
CA LEU A 351 32.56 -18.36 -12.61
C LEU A 351 33.45 -17.21 -12.18
N GLU A 352 33.01 -16.36 -11.25
CA GLU A 352 33.81 -15.24 -10.74
C GLU A 352 35.11 -15.75 -10.11
N LYS A 353 35.04 -16.81 -9.29
CA LYS A 353 36.23 -17.47 -8.73
C LYS A 353 37.20 -17.92 -9.82
N ARG A 354 36.71 -18.57 -10.88
CA ARG A 354 37.54 -19.04 -12.00
C ARG A 354 38.15 -17.88 -12.79
N MET A 355 37.42 -16.80 -12.97
CA MET A 355 37.91 -15.59 -13.61
C MET A 355 39.03 -14.95 -12.78
N ALA A 356 38.82 -14.78 -11.47
CA ALA A 356 39.84 -14.30 -10.55
C ALA A 356 41.08 -15.19 -10.52
N GLU A 357 40.91 -16.52 -10.44
CA GLU A 357 42.01 -17.51 -10.50
C GLU A 357 42.77 -17.47 -11.84
N SER A 358 42.11 -17.02 -12.92
CA SER A 358 42.73 -16.82 -14.24
C SER A 358 43.40 -15.44 -14.40
N GLY A 359 43.49 -14.66 -13.32
CA GLY A 359 44.09 -13.34 -13.31
C GLY A 359 43.20 -12.21 -13.85
N VAL A 360 41.90 -12.47 -14.03
CA VAL A 360 40.94 -11.43 -14.42
C VAL A 360 40.59 -10.59 -13.19
N GLU A 361 40.81 -9.27 -13.26
CA GLU A 361 40.36 -8.34 -12.23
C GLU A 361 38.83 -8.30 -12.22
N LEU A 362 38.24 -8.72 -11.11
CA LEU A 362 36.80 -8.62 -10.92
C LEU A 362 36.46 -7.22 -10.41
N ILE A 363 35.73 -6.48 -11.24
CA ILE A 363 35.26 -5.14 -10.92
C ILE A 363 33.94 -5.24 -10.14
N PRO A 364 33.75 -4.50 -9.03
CA PRO A 364 32.47 -4.42 -8.33
C PRO A 364 31.34 -3.97 -9.23
N GLN A 365 30.24 -4.71 -9.22
CA GLN A 365 29.06 -4.38 -10.01
C GLN A 365 28.32 -3.20 -9.40
N VAL A 366 28.05 -2.18 -10.21
CA VAL A 366 27.29 -1.01 -9.81
C VAL A 366 25.79 -1.27 -9.98
N GLY A 367 25.01 -0.88 -8.98
CA GLY A 367 23.55 -0.93 -9.03
C GLY A 367 22.93 0.15 -8.17
N THR A 368 21.71 0.57 -8.51
CA THR A 368 20.95 1.54 -7.69
C THR A 368 20.15 0.84 -6.60
N VAL A 369 19.73 -0.40 -6.84
CA VAL A 369 18.96 -1.19 -5.89
C VAL A 369 19.78 -2.38 -5.44
N PRO A 370 20.23 -2.40 -4.18
CA PRO A 370 21.10 -3.45 -3.69
C PRO A 370 20.34 -4.77 -3.43
N TYR A 371 19.02 -4.72 -3.28
CA TYR A 371 18.15 -5.88 -3.07
C TYR A 371 16.69 -5.51 -3.30
N GLY A 372 15.85 -6.49 -3.59
CA GLY A 372 14.39 -6.30 -3.60
C GLY A 372 13.88 -5.96 -2.20
N CYS A 373 13.45 -4.71 -2.00
CA CYS A 373 12.74 -4.33 -0.79
C CYS A 373 11.23 -4.56 -0.96
N ASN A 374 10.59 -5.01 0.12
CA ASN A 374 9.20 -5.49 0.11
C ASN A 374 8.30 -4.66 1.01
N ASP A 375 8.73 -3.44 1.30
CA ASP A 375 7.84 -2.39 1.76
C ASP A 375 6.90 -2.05 0.59
N LEU A 376 5.68 -2.60 0.63
CA LEU A 376 4.70 -2.47 -0.44
C LEU A 376 4.12 -1.05 -0.50
N GLU A 377 4.17 -0.32 0.62
CA GLU A 377 3.62 1.03 0.72
C GLU A 377 4.39 1.98 -0.19
N TYR A 378 5.72 1.95 -0.18
CA TYR A 378 6.49 2.82 -1.07
C TYR A 378 6.25 2.45 -2.54
N LYS A 379 6.12 1.16 -2.90
CA LYS A 379 5.87 0.74 -4.29
C LYS A 379 4.52 1.25 -4.78
N GLN A 380 3.49 1.04 -3.96
CA GLN A 380 2.15 1.55 -4.21
C GLN A 380 2.14 3.08 -4.29
N ALA A 381 2.87 3.77 -3.43
CA ALA A 381 3.02 5.23 -3.47
C ALA A 381 3.69 5.71 -4.76
N VAL A 382 4.81 5.09 -5.16
CA VAL A 382 5.53 5.40 -6.41
C VAL A 382 4.62 5.22 -7.61
N TRP A 383 3.91 4.09 -7.71
CA TRP A 383 3.04 3.83 -8.86
C TRP A 383 1.75 4.63 -8.85
N THR A 384 1.28 5.03 -7.67
CA THR A 384 0.15 5.95 -7.55
C THR A 384 0.53 7.35 -8.01
N MET A 385 1.70 7.85 -7.63
CA MET A 385 2.22 9.11 -8.19
C MET A 385 2.39 9.02 -9.70
N ASP A 386 3.07 7.99 -10.19
CA ASP A 386 3.32 7.77 -11.61
C ASP A 386 2.03 7.66 -12.44
N GLY A 387 1.05 6.89 -11.93
CA GLY A 387 -0.26 6.78 -12.55
C GLY A 387 -1.05 8.08 -12.51
N PHE A 388 -1.00 8.82 -11.40
CA PHE A 388 -1.67 10.11 -11.25
C PHE A 388 -1.12 11.13 -12.25
N ILE A 389 0.20 11.25 -12.36
CA ILE A 389 0.86 12.16 -13.31
C ILE A 389 0.59 11.73 -14.75
N GLY A 390 0.62 10.43 -15.03
CA GLY A 390 0.31 9.91 -16.36
C GLY A 390 -1.12 10.22 -16.82
N ARG A 391 -2.09 10.18 -15.90
CA ARG A 391 -3.52 10.41 -16.18
C ARG A 391 -3.88 11.90 -16.14
N TYR A 392 -3.52 12.60 -15.08
CA TYR A 392 -3.97 13.97 -14.79
C TYR A 392 -2.89 15.04 -14.95
N GLY A 393 -1.67 14.67 -15.37
CA GLY A 393 -0.50 15.58 -15.49
C GLY A 393 -0.75 16.85 -16.30
N ASN A 394 -1.72 16.82 -17.22
CA ASN A 394 -2.06 17.92 -18.11
C ASN A 394 -3.39 18.61 -17.77
N GLU A 395 -4.08 18.19 -16.70
CA GLU A 395 -5.44 18.61 -16.38
C GLU A 395 -5.50 19.29 -15.02
N LYS A 396 -5.67 20.62 -15.04
CA LYS A 396 -5.77 21.45 -13.84
C LYS A 396 -7.24 21.70 -13.51
N ILE A 397 -7.84 20.82 -12.72
CA ILE A 397 -9.29 20.86 -12.48
C ILE A 397 -9.69 22.11 -11.69
N PHE A 398 -8.90 22.54 -10.71
CA PHE A 398 -9.20 23.74 -9.94
C PHE A 398 -9.19 24.98 -10.82
N LYS A 399 -8.18 25.10 -11.69
CA LYS A 399 -8.06 26.21 -12.62
C LYS A 399 -9.20 26.21 -13.65
N LYS A 400 -9.53 25.05 -14.21
CA LYS A 400 -10.65 24.89 -15.15
C LYS A 400 -11.94 25.47 -14.53
N ILE A 401 -12.22 25.12 -13.29
CA ILE A 401 -13.42 25.54 -12.56
C ILE A 401 -13.42 27.04 -12.25
N LEU A 402 -12.26 27.62 -11.91
CA LEU A 402 -12.11 29.07 -11.76
C LEU A 402 -12.34 29.82 -13.07
N GLU A 403 -11.94 29.25 -14.21
CA GLU A 403 -12.11 29.86 -15.55
C GLU A 403 -13.53 29.70 -16.11
N GLU A 404 -14.18 28.56 -15.84
CA GLU A 404 -15.50 28.21 -16.38
C GLU A 404 -16.67 28.72 -15.52
N GLY A 405 -16.47 28.92 -14.22
CA GLY A 405 -17.58 29.23 -13.32
C GLY A 405 -17.95 30.71 -13.24
N SER A 406 -19.26 31.00 -13.29
CA SER A 406 -19.81 32.30 -12.91
C SER A 406 -20.00 32.36 -11.38
N TRP A 407 -18.91 32.43 -10.62
CA TRP A 407 -18.92 32.39 -9.15
C TRP A 407 -19.44 33.68 -8.47
N SER A 408 -20.24 34.49 -9.16
CA SER A 408 -20.73 35.77 -8.66
C SER A 408 -21.59 35.57 -7.41
N GLY A 409 -21.00 35.83 -6.23
CA GLY A 409 -21.67 35.77 -4.93
C GLY A 409 -21.26 34.63 -4.00
N MET A 410 -20.29 33.77 -4.38
CA MET A 410 -19.82 32.65 -3.54
C MET A 410 -18.31 32.74 -3.25
N ASP A 411 -17.97 33.72 -2.41
CA ASP A 411 -16.58 34.03 -2.04
C ASP A 411 -15.85 32.81 -1.47
N GLU A 412 -16.52 31.99 -0.64
CA GLU A 412 -15.87 30.83 0.02
C GLU A 412 -15.40 29.77 -0.98
N ILE A 413 -16.25 29.35 -1.94
CA ILE A 413 -15.90 28.30 -2.89
C ILE A 413 -14.81 28.77 -3.86
N SER A 414 -14.87 30.03 -4.30
CA SER A 414 -13.84 30.64 -5.14
C SER A 414 -12.50 30.65 -4.43
N ILE A 415 -12.46 31.07 -3.16
CA ILE A 415 -11.26 31.05 -2.32
C ILE A 415 -10.73 29.61 -2.16
N LEU A 416 -11.62 28.63 -1.97
CA LEU A 416 -11.20 27.23 -1.87
C LEU A 416 -10.62 26.68 -3.17
N ALA A 417 -11.19 27.05 -4.31
CA ALA A 417 -10.69 26.67 -5.62
C ALA A 417 -9.34 27.36 -5.93
N GLU A 418 -9.18 28.63 -5.57
CA GLU A 418 -7.91 29.36 -5.64
C GLU A 418 -6.84 28.66 -4.80
N LYS A 419 -7.14 28.38 -3.51
CA LYS A 419 -6.24 27.60 -2.64
C LYS A 419 -5.89 26.26 -3.28
N GLY A 420 -6.87 25.46 -3.69
CA GLY A 420 -6.63 24.17 -4.35
C GLY A 420 -5.72 24.29 -5.58
N SER A 421 -5.90 25.34 -6.39
CA SER A 421 -5.04 25.64 -7.54
C SER A 421 -3.61 26.02 -7.14
N GLU A 422 -3.40 26.67 -5.99
CA GLU A 422 -2.06 26.95 -5.44
C GLU A 422 -1.30 25.67 -5.07
N PHE A 423 -2.00 24.56 -4.81
CA PHE A 423 -1.39 23.24 -4.59
C PHE A 423 -1.26 22.45 -5.90
N GLU A 424 -2.29 22.44 -6.74
CA GLU A 424 -2.32 21.64 -7.97
C GLU A 424 -1.28 22.12 -8.99
N GLU A 425 -1.19 23.44 -9.23
CA GLU A 425 -0.30 23.95 -10.26
C GLU A 425 1.19 23.67 -10.01
N PRO A 426 1.75 23.93 -8.82
CA PRO A 426 3.15 23.64 -8.55
C PRO A 426 3.43 22.14 -8.58
N PHE A 427 2.51 21.30 -8.10
CA PHE A 427 2.67 19.85 -8.13
C PHE A 427 2.79 19.34 -9.57
N LEU A 428 1.87 19.72 -10.45
CA LEU A 428 1.86 19.24 -11.85
C LEU A 428 2.99 19.82 -12.70
N LYS A 429 3.55 20.98 -12.31
CA LYS A 429 4.74 21.58 -12.96
C LYS A 429 6.06 21.09 -12.37
N ALA A 430 6.03 20.28 -11.31
CA ALA A 430 7.24 19.87 -10.63
C ALA A 430 8.08 18.92 -11.51
N GLU A 431 9.39 19.10 -11.49
CA GLU A 431 10.32 18.12 -12.07
C GLU A 431 10.47 16.88 -11.19
N ARG A 432 9.95 16.95 -9.95
CA ARG A 432 10.08 15.93 -8.91
C ARG A 432 8.83 15.89 -8.06
N TYR A 433 8.39 14.68 -7.75
CA TYR A 433 7.12 14.48 -7.06
C TYR A 433 7.35 13.86 -5.70
N SER A 434 6.50 14.21 -4.73
CA SER A 434 6.58 13.78 -3.34
C SER A 434 5.27 13.15 -2.93
N GLU A 435 5.35 12.01 -2.24
CA GLU A 435 4.18 11.31 -1.70
C GLU A 435 3.38 12.21 -0.75
N LYS A 436 4.07 13.03 0.06
CA LYS A 436 3.42 13.95 1.00
C LYS A 436 2.65 15.05 0.27
N ASP A 437 3.23 15.58 -0.79
CA ASP A 437 2.60 16.64 -1.57
C ASP A 437 1.40 16.12 -2.37
N LEU A 438 1.51 14.91 -2.93
CA LEU A 438 0.37 14.24 -3.56
C LEU A 438 -0.74 13.96 -2.53
N ALA A 439 -0.40 13.54 -1.30
CA ALA A 439 -1.38 13.31 -0.25
C ALA A 439 -2.11 14.61 0.16
N ILE A 440 -1.39 15.74 0.24
CA ILE A 440 -1.99 17.06 0.47
C ILE A 440 -2.94 17.42 -0.67
N LEU A 441 -2.52 17.23 -1.92
CA LEU A 441 -3.37 17.49 -3.09
C LEU A 441 -4.63 16.62 -3.10
N GLY A 442 -4.49 15.33 -2.77
CA GLY A 442 -5.63 14.41 -2.61
C GLY A 442 -6.59 14.84 -1.50
N ALA A 443 -6.07 15.37 -0.38
CA ALA A 443 -6.89 15.94 0.67
C ALA A 443 -7.64 17.20 0.21
N TRP A 444 -7.01 18.06 -0.60
CA TRP A 444 -7.67 19.23 -1.21
C TRP A 444 -8.78 18.84 -2.18
N TYR A 445 -8.57 17.84 -3.04
CA TYR A 445 -9.64 17.33 -3.91
C TYR A 445 -10.84 16.83 -3.10
N GLY A 446 -10.59 16.02 -2.07
CA GLY A 446 -11.65 15.52 -1.19
C GLY A 446 -12.36 16.64 -0.42
N TYR A 447 -11.60 17.59 0.14
CA TYR A 447 -12.14 18.75 0.88
C TYR A 447 -13.02 19.62 -0.01
N PHE A 448 -12.53 19.95 -1.22
CA PHE A 448 -13.27 20.76 -2.17
C PHE A 448 -14.54 20.04 -2.63
N TYR A 449 -14.46 18.75 -2.97
CA TYR A 449 -15.64 17.93 -3.26
C TYR A 449 -16.66 17.99 -2.10
N GLY A 450 -16.23 17.77 -0.86
CA GLY A 450 -17.11 17.80 0.31
C GLY A 450 -17.80 19.16 0.51
N LYS A 451 -17.09 20.26 0.28
CA LYS A 451 -17.60 21.63 0.40
C LYS A 451 -18.49 22.05 -0.76
N ALA A 452 -18.04 21.85 -1.99
CA ALA A 452 -18.77 22.23 -3.19
C ALA A 452 -20.04 21.39 -3.38
N ALA A 453 -19.97 20.08 -3.12
CA ALA A 453 -21.16 19.23 -3.13
C ALA A 453 -22.18 19.64 -2.06
N SER A 454 -21.71 20.17 -0.92
CA SER A 454 -22.59 20.66 0.15
C SER A 454 -23.22 22.04 -0.14
N ALA A 455 -22.65 22.78 -1.09
CA ALA A 455 -23.03 24.17 -1.38
C ALA A 455 -23.87 24.31 -2.67
N ASP A 456 -24.06 23.23 -3.42
CA ASP A 456 -24.80 23.20 -4.71
C ASP A 456 -24.27 24.21 -5.74
N VAL A 457 -22.96 24.19 -5.92
CA VAL A 457 -22.24 25.20 -6.72
C VAL A 457 -21.55 24.60 -7.94
N MET A 458 -21.67 23.29 -8.10
CA MET A 458 -20.88 22.48 -9.02
C MET A 458 -21.76 21.41 -9.63
N SER A 459 -21.54 21.10 -10.90
CA SER A 459 -22.23 20.00 -11.56
C SER A 459 -21.85 18.64 -10.95
N GLY A 460 -22.75 17.66 -11.04
CA GLY A 460 -22.45 16.31 -10.58
C GLY A 460 -21.23 15.66 -11.25
N GLU A 461 -20.93 16.04 -12.50
CA GLU A 461 -19.76 15.54 -13.24
C GLU A 461 -18.44 16.08 -12.66
N GLU A 462 -18.36 17.38 -12.40
CA GLU A 462 -17.17 17.99 -11.78
C GLU A 462 -16.96 17.46 -10.35
N ALA A 463 -18.04 17.30 -9.58
CA ALA A 463 -17.97 16.75 -8.22
C ALA A 463 -17.44 15.30 -8.24
N ALA A 464 -17.90 14.50 -9.20
CA ALA A 464 -17.42 13.14 -9.40
C ALA A 464 -15.92 13.13 -9.76
N GLU A 465 -15.44 14.06 -10.58
CA GLU A 465 -14.02 14.13 -10.97
C GLU A 465 -13.11 14.45 -9.77
N PHE A 466 -13.51 15.36 -8.87
CA PHE A 466 -12.75 15.59 -7.63
C PHE A 466 -12.73 14.37 -6.72
N LEU A 467 -13.87 13.72 -6.54
CA LEU A 467 -13.95 12.50 -5.73
C LEU A 467 -13.05 11.40 -6.32
N GLU A 468 -13.09 11.22 -7.63
CA GLU A 468 -12.25 10.26 -8.36
C GLU A 468 -10.77 10.51 -8.11
N ARG A 469 -10.29 11.75 -8.29
CA ARG A 469 -8.88 12.12 -8.03
C ARG A 469 -8.50 11.87 -6.56
N ALA A 470 -9.39 12.21 -5.63
CA ALA A 470 -9.15 12.01 -4.20
C ALA A 470 -9.06 10.52 -3.83
N VAL A 471 -9.99 9.70 -4.34
CA VAL A 471 -10.01 8.24 -4.13
C VAL A 471 -8.80 7.58 -4.78
N PHE A 472 -8.45 7.99 -6.01
CA PHE A 472 -7.28 7.51 -6.74
C PHE A 472 -6.01 7.61 -5.89
N ILE A 473 -5.80 8.78 -5.27
CA ILE A 473 -4.64 9.05 -4.41
C ILE A 473 -4.74 8.25 -3.09
N LYS A 474 -5.89 8.31 -2.41
CA LYS A 474 -6.11 7.69 -1.09
C LYS A 474 -5.95 6.17 -1.13
N SER A 475 -6.48 5.51 -2.16
CA SER A 475 -6.44 4.06 -2.28
C SER A 475 -5.02 3.53 -2.49
N LYS A 476 -4.11 4.30 -3.09
CA LYS A 476 -2.76 3.83 -3.46
C LYS A 476 -2.74 2.52 -4.27
N MET A 477 -3.80 2.25 -5.05
CA MET A 477 -3.98 1.01 -5.81
C MET A 477 -3.83 1.19 -7.32
N ALA A 478 -3.43 2.37 -7.78
CA ALA A 478 -3.22 2.62 -9.19
C ALA A 478 -2.16 1.67 -9.75
N SER A 479 -2.35 1.24 -11.01
CA SER A 479 -1.44 0.32 -11.69
C SER A 479 -1.23 -1.02 -10.95
N LEU A 480 -2.25 -1.53 -10.24
CA LEU A 480 -2.18 -2.81 -9.50
C LEU A 480 -1.66 -3.98 -10.36
N HIS A 481 -2.03 -4.01 -11.65
CA HIS A 481 -1.56 -5.03 -12.60
C HIS A 481 -0.02 -5.07 -12.69
N LYS A 482 0.67 -3.95 -12.49
CA LYS A 482 2.15 -3.89 -12.49
C LYS A 482 2.74 -4.64 -11.30
N SER A 483 2.05 -4.66 -10.15
CA SER A 483 2.45 -5.39 -8.93
C SER A 483 2.43 -6.87 -9.21
N PHE A 484 1.35 -7.32 -9.84
CA PHE A 484 1.14 -8.72 -10.13
C PHE A 484 2.11 -9.15 -11.21
N ARG A 485 2.39 -8.29 -12.20
CA ARG A 485 3.33 -8.59 -13.29
C ARG A 485 4.74 -8.78 -12.78
N ARG A 486 5.17 -7.98 -11.80
CA ARG A 486 6.45 -8.15 -11.12
C ARG A 486 6.50 -9.47 -10.35
N THR A 487 5.46 -9.81 -9.59
CA THR A 487 5.37 -11.09 -8.89
C THR A 487 5.42 -12.28 -9.85
N TYR A 488 4.64 -12.20 -10.94
CA TYR A 488 4.63 -13.17 -12.02
C TYR A 488 6.01 -13.36 -12.64
N ALA A 489 6.69 -12.27 -12.98
CA ALA A 489 8.03 -12.32 -13.55
C ALA A 489 9.07 -12.95 -12.60
N LEU A 490 9.04 -12.59 -11.32
CA LEU A 490 9.92 -13.17 -10.30
C LEU A 490 9.69 -14.68 -10.17
N LEU A 491 8.42 -15.10 -10.16
CA LEU A 491 8.06 -16.51 -10.08
C LEU A 491 8.48 -17.29 -11.32
N LYS A 492 8.25 -16.73 -12.52
CA LYS A 492 8.72 -17.30 -13.79
C LYS A 492 10.24 -17.46 -13.80
N LYS A 493 10.98 -16.45 -13.31
CA LYS A 493 12.44 -16.53 -13.15
C LYS A 493 12.82 -17.66 -12.19
N PHE A 494 12.15 -17.76 -11.05
CA PHE A 494 12.40 -18.83 -10.07
C PHE A 494 12.21 -20.23 -10.68
N ASN A 495 11.11 -20.46 -11.42
CA ASN A 495 10.87 -21.73 -12.10
C ASN A 495 11.91 -22.03 -13.20
N SER A 496 12.40 -21.01 -13.89
CA SER A 496 13.42 -21.17 -14.94
C SER A 496 14.84 -21.39 -14.42
N SER A 497 15.10 -21.06 -13.14
CA SER A 497 16.42 -21.13 -12.52
C SER A 497 16.25 -21.50 -11.04
N PRO A 498 15.84 -22.75 -10.75
CA PRO A 498 15.54 -23.17 -9.39
C PRO A 498 16.77 -23.05 -8.51
N ILE A 499 16.60 -22.47 -7.33
CA ILE A 499 17.65 -22.41 -6.31
C ILE A 499 17.80 -23.81 -5.75
N PRO A 500 19.01 -24.40 -5.74
CA PRO A 500 19.24 -25.74 -5.19
C PRO A 500 19.10 -25.69 -3.66
N LEU A 501 17.87 -25.82 -3.19
CA LEU A 501 17.52 -25.97 -1.78
C LEU A 501 17.27 -27.43 -1.48
N HIS A 502 17.69 -27.89 -0.31
CA HIS A 502 17.30 -29.20 0.22
C HIS A 502 15.78 -29.33 0.19
N GLU A 503 15.26 -30.49 -0.23
CA GLU A 503 13.81 -30.69 -0.45
C GLU A 503 12.97 -30.22 0.76
N ASP A 504 13.40 -30.56 1.98
CA ASP A 504 12.71 -30.18 3.22
C ASP A 504 12.63 -28.67 3.50
N PHE A 505 13.47 -27.85 2.85
CA PHE A 505 13.47 -26.39 3.01
C PHE A 505 12.70 -25.66 1.91
N GLN A 506 12.34 -26.35 0.81
CA GLN A 506 11.70 -25.72 -0.34
C GLN A 506 10.32 -25.11 0.01
N PRO A 507 9.41 -25.81 0.74
CA PRO A 507 8.14 -25.23 1.13
C PRO A 507 8.31 -23.97 2.00
N LEU A 508 9.09 -24.06 3.08
CA LEU A 508 9.29 -22.92 3.97
C LEU A 508 9.98 -21.75 3.27
N TYR A 509 10.88 -22.01 2.32
CA TYR A 509 11.46 -20.98 1.48
C TYR A 509 10.43 -20.35 0.52
N ALA A 510 9.56 -21.13 -0.12
CA ALA A 510 8.47 -20.60 -0.95
C ALA A 510 7.52 -19.72 -0.10
N TYR A 511 7.19 -20.17 1.10
CA TYR A 511 6.38 -19.45 2.07
C TYR A 511 7.03 -18.16 2.61
N ALA A 512 8.33 -18.16 2.84
CA ALA A 512 9.05 -16.96 3.27
C ALA A 512 9.30 -15.99 2.10
N SER A 513 9.60 -16.52 0.92
CA SER A 513 9.84 -15.71 -0.29
C SER A 513 8.57 -15.03 -0.78
N ARG A 514 7.37 -15.63 -0.61
CA ARG A 514 6.11 -14.92 -0.91
C ARG A 514 5.90 -13.65 -0.10
N SER A 515 6.41 -13.60 1.13
CA SER A 515 6.34 -12.39 1.96
C SER A 515 7.12 -11.23 1.33
N ASN A 516 8.03 -11.52 0.40
CA ASN A 516 8.72 -10.48 -0.37
C ASN A 516 7.87 -9.86 -1.50
N TYR A 517 6.71 -10.43 -1.82
CA TYR A 517 5.86 -9.93 -2.90
C TYR A 517 4.39 -10.28 -2.64
N SER A 518 3.96 -10.19 -1.38
CA SER A 518 2.70 -10.78 -0.93
C SER A 518 1.49 -9.98 -1.43
N LEU A 519 0.67 -10.64 -2.25
CA LEU A 519 -0.60 -10.12 -2.75
C LEU A 519 -1.73 -10.11 -1.71
N PHE A 520 -1.47 -10.61 -0.50
CA PHE A 520 -2.42 -10.54 0.63
C PHE A 520 -2.54 -9.13 1.26
N PHE A 521 -1.69 -8.17 0.87
CA PHE A 521 -1.59 -6.83 1.50
C PHE A 521 -1.83 -5.70 0.51
N LEU A 522 -2.80 -5.88 -0.38
CA LEU A 522 -3.27 -4.76 -1.16
C LEU A 522 -4.01 -3.79 -0.23
N ASN A 523 -3.96 -2.50 -0.52
CA ASN A 523 -4.69 -1.49 0.24
C ASN A 523 -6.21 -1.52 -0.12
N PHE A 524 -6.79 -2.71 -0.12
CA PHE A 524 -8.18 -2.99 -0.51
C PHE A 524 -9.20 -2.47 0.53
N SER A 525 -8.71 -1.93 1.65
CA SER A 525 -9.55 -1.36 2.68
C SER A 525 -8.76 -0.30 3.47
N PRO A 526 -9.30 0.92 3.61
CA PRO A 526 -8.72 1.94 4.47
C PRO A 526 -8.87 1.63 5.97
N VAL A 527 -9.66 0.61 6.34
CA VAL A 527 -9.99 0.30 7.75
C VAL A 527 -9.01 -0.68 8.39
N VAL A 528 -8.53 -1.69 7.64
CA VAL A 528 -7.83 -2.85 8.22
C VAL A 528 -6.30 -2.85 8.06
N TRP A 529 -5.71 -1.73 7.61
CA TRP A 529 -4.27 -1.63 7.40
C TRP A 529 -3.69 -0.33 7.97
N ARG A 530 -3.59 -0.24 9.30
CA ARG A 530 -2.92 0.88 9.96
C ARG A 530 -1.41 0.72 9.86
N SER A 531 -0.68 1.82 9.71
CA SER A 531 0.78 1.84 9.46
C SER A 531 1.64 1.15 10.53
N PHE A 532 1.08 0.85 11.71
CA PHE A 532 1.73 0.14 12.82
C PHE A 532 1.27 -1.31 13.00
N GLU A 533 0.18 -1.73 12.33
CA GLU A 533 -0.29 -3.12 12.29
C GLU A 533 0.37 -3.90 11.14
N LYS A 534 1.23 -3.21 10.37
CA LYS A 534 2.09 -3.76 9.31
C LYS A 534 2.90 -4.93 9.86
N PRO A 535 2.63 -6.15 9.38
CA PRO A 535 3.27 -7.29 9.99
C PRO A 535 4.77 -7.31 9.72
N ALA A 536 5.52 -7.91 10.65
CA ALA A 536 6.96 -7.83 10.71
C ALA A 536 7.61 -8.84 9.74
N TYR A 537 7.08 -8.94 8.50
CA TYR A 537 7.47 -9.93 7.48
C TYR A 537 8.97 -10.05 7.31
N ILE A 538 9.66 -8.94 7.58
CA ILE A 538 11.07 -8.74 7.39
C ILE A 538 11.63 -8.16 8.68
N ILE A 539 12.20 -9.03 9.50
CA ILE A 539 13.12 -8.56 10.53
C ILE A 539 14.37 -8.14 9.77
N LYS A 540 14.71 -6.84 9.83
CA LYS A 540 16.01 -6.36 9.32
C LYS A 540 17.07 -7.21 9.99
N GLY A 541 17.81 -7.97 9.20
CA GLY A 541 18.92 -8.72 9.73
C GLY A 541 19.95 -7.72 10.23
N ASN A 542 20.34 -7.81 11.50
CA ASN A 542 21.64 -7.29 11.97
C ASN A 542 22.80 -8.12 11.38
N MET A 543 22.64 -8.72 10.21
CA MET A 543 23.69 -9.45 9.51
C MET A 543 24.61 -8.52 8.72
N ARG A 544 24.83 -7.28 9.18
CA ARG A 544 26.22 -6.79 9.24
C ARG A 544 26.91 -7.67 10.28
N ARG A 545 27.40 -8.84 9.87
CA ARG A 545 28.31 -9.63 10.72
C ARG A 545 29.49 -8.71 11.03
N GLU A 546 29.53 -8.17 12.24
CA GLU A 546 30.54 -7.20 12.68
C GLU A 546 31.98 -7.70 12.53
N ASN A 547 32.24 -8.99 12.25
CA ASN A 547 33.60 -9.54 12.25
C ASN A 547 33.85 -10.76 11.34
N SER A 548 33.10 -10.98 10.25
CA SER A 548 33.48 -12.05 9.30
C SER A 548 34.04 -11.46 8.00
N THR A 549 35.36 -11.56 7.84
CA THR A 549 36.08 -11.27 6.59
C THR A 549 35.66 -12.17 5.42
N ASP A 550 34.95 -13.27 5.68
CA ASP A 550 34.79 -14.37 4.71
C ASP A 550 33.35 -14.71 4.29
N SER A 551 32.34 -13.92 4.66
CA SER A 551 30.97 -14.28 4.24
C SER A 551 29.99 -13.13 4.21
N VAL A 552 29.23 -13.09 3.12
CA VAL A 552 28.10 -12.25 2.72
C VAL A 552 28.51 -11.09 1.80
N ASP A 553 27.90 -11.08 0.61
CA ASP A 553 28.12 -10.14 -0.48
C ASP A 553 28.11 -8.69 0.04
N TYR A 554 29.28 -8.07 0.06
CA TYR A 554 29.43 -6.70 0.55
C TYR A 554 28.90 -5.75 -0.51
N ILE A 555 27.64 -5.39 -0.33
CA ILE A 555 27.05 -4.23 -0.98
C ILE A 555 27.53 -3.02 -0.18
N LEU A 556 28.40 -2.24 -0.81
CA LEU A 556 28.92 -0.97 -0.31
C LEU A 556 28.05 0.15 -0.86
N ASP A 557 27.72 1.14 -0.05
CA ASP A 557 27.25 2.40 -0.64
C ASP A 557 28.42 3.13 -1.36
N SER A 558 28.10 4.18 -2.11
CA SER A 558 29.11 4.91 -2.89
C SER A 558 30.22 5.52 -2.02
N ASP A 559 29.91 6.00 -0.82
CA ASP A 559 30.89 6.64 0.05
C ASP A 559 31.83 5.58 0.66
N GLU A 560 31.28 4.44 1.07
CA GLU A 560 32.05 3.28 1.51
C GLU A 560 32.96 2.74 0.40
N ALA A 561 32.47 2.67 -0.84
CA ALA A 561 33.23 2.22 -1.99
C ALA A 561 34.36 3.21 -2.35
N ILE A 562 34.09 4.52 -2.34
CA ILE A 562 35.10 5.56 -2.55
C ILE A 562 36.16 5.51 -1.43
N GLY A 563 35.75 5.34 -0.18
CA GLY A 563 36.67 5.21 0.95
C GLY A 563 37.60 4.01 0.84
N LEU A 564 37.12 2.89 0.28
CA LEU A 564 37.89 1.65 0.14
C LEU A 564 38.78 1.62 -1.11
N TYR A 565 38.30 2.14 -2.24
CA TYR A 565 38.94 1.95 -3.55
C TYR A 565 39.50 3.23 -4.16
N GLY A 566 39.11 4.39 -3.64
CA GLY A 566 39.40 5.68 -4.23
C GLY A 566 38.44 6.07 -5.34
N LYS A 567 38.15 7.38 -5.44
CA LYS A 567 37.20 7.95 -6.41
C LYS A 567 37.59 7.66 -7.87
N GLU A 568 38.89 7.64 -8.15
CA GLU A 568 39.44 7.40 -9.50
C GLU A 568 39.07 6.02 -10.02
N LYS A 569 39.34 4.96 -9.23
CA LYS A 569 38.96 3.58 -9.58
C LYS A 569 37.45 3.42 -9.76
N ILE A 570 36.66 4.02 -8.86
CA ILE A 570 35.20 3.98 -8.97
C ILE A 570 34.73 4.61 -10.28
N THR A 571 35.32 5.74 -10.67
CA THR A 571 35.00 6.42 -11.93
C THR A 571 35.39 5.59 -13.15
N GLU A 572 36.57 4.97 -13.12
CA GLU A 572 37.05 4.05 -14.16
C GLU A 572 36.09 2.87 -14.36
N TRP A 573 35.68 2.22 -13.26
CA TRP A 573 34.76 1.08 -13.30
C TRP A 573 33.40 1.45 -13.90
N ILE A 574 32.84 2.59 -13.52
CA ILE A 574 31.61 3.11 -14.13
C ILE A 574 31.80 3.27 -15.65
N GLY A 575 32.92 3.84 -16.09
CA GLY A 575 33.25 4.00 -17.51
C GLY A 575 33.31 2.66 -18.27
N ILE A 576 33.94 1.64 -17.68
CA ILE A 576 34.01 0.28 -18.28
C ILE A 576 32.61 -0.32 -18.49
N TYR A 577 31.72 -0.21 -17.49
CA TYR A 577 30.35 -0.71 -17.63
C TYR A 577 29.55 0.05 -18.69
N GLU A 578 29.80 1.34 -18.86
CA GLU A 578 29.17 2.14 -19.90
C GLU A 578 29.56 1.69 -21.31
N GLU A 579 30.86 1.41 -21.52
CA GLU A 579 31.41 0.95 -22.79
C GLU A 579 30.90 -0.45 -23.16
N ALA A 580 30.95 -1.40 -22.22
CA ALA A 580 30.48 -2.76 -22.43
C ALA A 580 29.01 -2.80 -22.91
N LYS A 581 28.14 -2.00 -22.28
CA LYS A 581 26.72 -1.92 -22.66
C LYS A 581 26.45 -1.15 -23.95
N LYS A 582 27.38 -0.30 -24.42
CA LYS A 582 27.28 0.31 -25.76
C LYS A 582 27.58 -0.74 -26.84
N ALA A 583 28.49 -1.68 -26.57
CA ALA A 583 28.82 -2.77 -27.48
C ALA A 583 27.73 -3.85 -27.58
N GLU A 584 26.83 -3.94 -26.59
CA GLU A 584 25.68 -4.86 -26.60
C GLU A 584 24.47 -4.35 -27.44
N LYS A 585 24.43 -3.06 -27.78
CA LYS A 585 23.41 -2.46 -28.66
C LYS A 585 23.89 -2.45 -30.10
#